data_AF-A0A7C0Y2H6-F1
#
_entry.id   AF-A0A7C0Y2H6-F1
#
_cell.length_a   1.000
_cell.length_b   1.000
_cell.length_c   1.000
_cell.angle_alpha   90.00
_cell.angle_beta   90.00
_cell.angle_gamma   90.00
#
_symmetry.space_group_name_H-M   'P 1'
#
loop_
_entity.id
_entity.type
_entity.pdbx_description
1 polymer ?
#
loop_
_entity_poly.entity_id
_entity_poly.type
_entity_poly.pdbx_seq_one_letter_code
_entity_poly.pdbx_strand_id
1 'polypeptide(L)'
;MGIENRYYFHEIPSYEEVGVILKTFEGAPIGYWHDVGHAEVLSRLKVCPHEKWLSSYNKYLIGTHIHDVNDQLEDHFAPTKGTIDFDKIIPYLKNTPIKIFEVQPKSTAEEIIAGFDYLKEKGL
;
A
#
# COMPACT_ATOMS: atom_id res chain seq x y z
N MET A 1 3.79 11.65 -11.35
CA MET A 1 4.35 10.29 -11.37
C MET A 1 4.44 9.79 -9.94
N GLY A 2 4.06 8.53 -9.68
CA GLY A 2 4.14 7.92 -8.36
C GLY A 2 5.35 7.01 -8.22
N ILE A 3 6.08 7.13 -7.12
CA ILE A 3 7.17 6.23 -6.73
C ILE A 3 6.61 5.24 -5.73
N GLU A 4 6.58 3.97 -6.13
CA GLU A 4 5.96 2.90 -5.37
C GLU A 4 6.98 2.15 -4.50
N ASN A 5 6.58 1.77 -3.27
CA ASN A 5 7.36 0.82 -2.47
C ASN A 5 7.31 -0.58 -3.06
N ARG A 6 8.40 -1.33 -2.93
CA ARG A 6 8.59 -2.60 -3.62
C ARG A 6 8.27 -3.82 -2.77
N TYR A 7 7.96 -4.93 -3.44
CA TYR A 7 7.57 -6.18 -2.81
C TYR A 7 8.78 -6.90 -2.21
N TYR A 8 9.88 -6.97 -2.96
CA TYR A 8 11.10 -7.64 -2.50
C TYR A 8 12.10 -6.64 -1.90
N PHE A 9 12.77 -7.04 -0.82
CA PHE A 9 13.73 -6.19 -0.11
C PHE A 9 14.98 -5.78 -0.94
N HIS A 10 15.24 -6.49 -2.03
CA HIS A 10 16.38 -6.23 -2.92
C HIS A 10 15.99 -5.41 -4.16
N GLU A 11 14.72 -5.05 -4.30
CA GLU A 11 14.25 -4.16 -5.34
C GLU A 11 14.48 -2.70 -4.95
N ILE A 12 14.56 -1.86 -5.98
CA ILE A 12 14.71 -0.42 -5.83
C ILE A 12 13.42 0.30 -6.26
N PRO A 13 13.06 1.42 -5.61
CA PRO A 13 13.76 2.00 -4.47
C PRO A 13 13.44 1.28 -3.14
N SER A 14 14.45 1.20 -2.27
CA SER A 14 14.27 0.87 -0.86
C SER A 14 13.51 1.98 -0.11
N TYR A 15 13.20 1.75 1.18
CA TYR A 15 12.60 2.78 2.03
C TYR A 15 13.42 4.06 2.04
N GLU A 16 14.72 3.97 2.36
CA GLU A 16 15.61 5.12 2.41
C GLU A 16 15.72 5.82 1.05
N GLU A 17 15.79 5.04 -0.04
CA GLU A 17 15.91 5.56 -1.41
C GLU A 17 14.65 6.30 -1.87
N VAL A 18 13.44 5.84 -1.50
CA VAL A 18 12.20 6.59 -1.72
C VAL A 18 12.32 7.97 -1.09
N GLY A 19 12.80 8.06 0.15
CA GLY A 19 13.04 9.34 0.82
C GLY A 19 14.03 10.24 0.08
N VAL A 20 15.11 9.68 -0.44
CA VAL A 20 16.09 10.43 -1.25
C VAL A 20 15.46 10.95 -2.54
N ILE A 21 14.71 10.12 -3.27
CA ILE A 21 14.05 10.50 -4.52
C ILE A 21 13.05 11.64 -4.27
N LEU A 22 12.14 11.46 -3.31
CA LEU A 22 11.10 12.46 -3.00
C LEU A 22 11.69 13.81 -2.56
N LYS A 23 12.79 13.78 -1.80
CA LYS A 23 13.49 15.01 -1.39
C LYS A 23 14.26 15.65 -2.54
N THR A 24 14.93 14.85 -3.38
CA THR A 24 15.73 15.36 -4.50
C THR A 24 14.86 16.08 -5.54
N PHE A 25 13.65 15.57 -5.76
CA PHE A 25 12.71 16.11 -6.72
C PHE A 25 11.57 16.92 -6.06
N GLU A 26 11.80 17.48 -4.87
CA GLU A 26 10.79 18.30 -4.19
C GLU A 26 10.39 19.50 -5.07
N GLY A 27 9.08 19.68 -5.27
CA GLY A 27 8.52 20.69 -6.19
C GLY A 27 8.28 20.21 -7.63
N ALA A 28 8.83 19.06 -8.02
CA ALA A 28 8.50 18.41 -9.29
C ALA A 28 7.17 17.62 -9.19
N PRO A 29 6.53 17.23 -10.31
CA PRO A 29 5.31 16.41 -10.31
C PRO A 29 5.58 14.92 -9.99
N ILE A 30 6.32 14.66 -8.92
CA ILE A 30 6.70 13.35 -8.40
C ILE A 30 6.15 13.22 -6.97
N GLY A 31 5.49 12.10 -6.69
CA GLY A 31 4.93 11.80 -5.37
C GLY A 31 5.15 10.35 -4.98
N TYR A 32 4.73 10.00 -3.77
CA TYR A 32 4.75 8.66 -3.23
C TYR A 32 3.47 7.91 -3.61
N TRP A 33 3.63 6.68 -4.08
CA TRP A 33 2.55 5.74 -4.33
C TRP A 33 2.67 4.60 -3.32
N HIS A 34 1.63 4.38 -2.52
CA HIS A 34 1.71 3.37 -1.47
C HIS A 34 1.08 2.06 -1.92
N ASP A 35 1.89 1.02 -2.05
CA ASP A 35 1.39 -0.33 -2.18
C ASP A 35 1.22 -0.97 -0.80
N VAL A 36 -0.04 -1.27 -0.43
CA VAL A 36 -0.41 -1.80 0.87
C VAL A 36 0.14 -3.21 1.10
N GLY A 37 0.08 -4.09 0.09
CA GLY A 37 0.51 -5.46 0.28
C GLY A 37 2.04 -5.59 0.32
N HIS A 38 2.75 -4.85 -0.52
CA HIS A 38 4.21 -4.76 -0.47
C HIS A 38 4.70 -4.27 0.90
N ALA A 39 4.09 -3.20 1.43
CA ALA A 39 4.44 -2.66 2.74
C ALA A 39 4.16 -3.66 3.87
N GLU A 40 3.05 -4.39 3.79
CA GLU A 40 2.73 -5.44 4.75
C GLU A 40 3.72 -6.61 4.70
N VAL A 41 4.06 -7.09 3.50
CA VAL A 41 4.99 -8.22 3.32
C VAL A 41 6.35 -7.87 3.91
N LEU A 42 6.89 -6.68 3.58
CA LEU A 42 8.14 -6.19 4.15
C LEU A 42 8.08 -5.98 5.67
N SER A 43 6.92 -5.59 6.21
CA SER A 43 6.68 -5.45 7.65
C SER A 43 6.70 -6.80 8.37
N ARG A 44 6.03 -7.82 7.81
CA ARG A 44 6.03 -9.19 8.33
C ARG A 44 7.43 -9.81 8.29
N LEU A 45 8.20 -9.53 7.23
CA LEU A 45 9.61 -9.90 7.07
C LEU A 45 10.59 -9.10 7.95
N LYS A 46 10.10 -8.12 8.74
CA LYS A 46 10.92 -7.27 9.61
C LYS A 46 11.94 -6.39 8.89
N VAL A 47 11.71 -6.11 7.59
CA VAL A 47 12.55 -5.23 6.78
C VAL A 47 12.19 -3.76 7.07
N CYS A 48 10.91 -3.41 6.99
CA CYS A 48 10.43 -2.06 7.28
C CYS A 48 8.99 -2.11 7.80
N PRO A 49 8.67 -1.52 8.97
CA PRO A 49 7.30 -1.50 9.48
C PRO A 49 6.34 -0.82 8.50
N HIS A 50 5.13 -1.37 8.34
CA HIS A 50 4.12 -0.90 7.40
C HIS A 50 3.81 0.61 7.62
N GLU A 51 3.44 1.01 8.84
CA GLU A 51 3.07 2.41 9.12
C GLU A 51 4.26 3.39 8.99
N LYS A 52 5.51 2.89 8.97
CA LYS A 52 6.70 3.75 8.82
C LYS A 52 6.73 4.44 7.46
N TRP A 53 6.33 3.73 6.39
CA TRP A 53 6.18 4.30 5.05
C TRP A 53 5.20 5.46 5.05
N LEU A 54 4.00 5.21 5.58
CA LEU A 54 2.90 6.16 5.59
C LEU A 54 3.18 7.38 6.47
N SER A 55 3.71 7.16 7.68
CA SER A 55 4.06 8.26 8.59
C SER A 55 5.19 9.14 8.03
N SER A 56 6.14 8.57 7.29
CA SER A 56 7.29 9.31 6.77
C SER A 56 7.02 10.02 5.45
N TYR A 57 6.19 9.43 4.59
CA TYR A 57 5.96 9.93 3.23
C TYR A 57 4.54 10.43 2.96
N ASN A 58 3.67 10.56 3.98
CA ASN A 58 2.29 11.06 3.82
C ASN A 58 2.20 12.38 3.05
N LYS A 59 3.13 13.32 3.25
CA LYS A 59 3.10 14.63 2.59
C LYS A 59 3.27 14.54 1.07
N TYR A 60 3.83 13.43 0.60
CA TYR A 60 4.02 13.14 -0.81
C TYR A 60 3.00 12.13 -1.35
N LEU A 61 2.10 11.59 -0.52
CA LEU A 61 1.21 10.50 -0.90
C LEU A 61 0.17 10.97 -1.93
N ILE A 62 0.22 10.38 -3.13
CA ILE A 62 -0.64 10.75 -4.25
C ILE A 62 -1.52 9.60 -4.75
N GLY A 63 -1.32 8.38 -4.26
CA GLY A 63 -2.11 7.23 -4.67
C GLY A 63 -1.75 5.99 -3.88
N THR A 64 -2.60 4.98 -3.96
CA THR A 64 -2.37 3.70 -3.30
C THR A 64 -2.94 2.54 -4.10
N HIS A 65 -2.20 1.43 -4.11
CA HIS A 65 -2.70 0.12 -4.47
C HIS A 65 -3.18 -0.60 -3.20
N ILE A 66 -4.37 -1.17 -3.31
CA ILE A 66 -5.10 -1.81 -2.23
C ILE A 66 -5.32 -3.26 -2.60
N HIS A 67 -4.74 -4.12 -1.77
CA HIS A 67 -4.99 -5.55 -1.74
C HIS A 67 -4.56 -6.08 -0.37
N ASP A 68 -4.95 -7.31 -0.11
CA ASP A 68 -4.68 -8.03 1.13
C ASP A 68 -3.51 -9.00 0.95
N VAL A 69 -2.97 -9.46 2.08
CA VAL A 69 -1.84 -10.39 2.17
C VAL A 69 -2.23 -11.54 3.08
N ASN A 70 -2.08 -12.77 2.61
CA ASN A 70 -2.37 -13.95 3.40
C ASN A 70 -1.22 -14.31 4.36
N ASP A 71 -1.43 -15.32 5.21
CA ASP A 71 -0.44 -15.73 6.21
C ASP A 71 0.84 -16.34 5.62
N GLN A 72 0.81 -16.72 4.33
CA GLN A 72 1.96 -17.23 3.57
C GLN A 72 2.77 -16.11 2.90
N LEU A 73 2.42 -14.84 3.15
CA LEU A 73 3.02 -13.66 2.52
C LEU A 73 2.74 -13.55 1.02
N GLU A 74 1.71 -14.22 0.51
CA GLU A 74 1.23 -13.98 -0.84
C GLU A 74 0.27 -12.79 -0.80
N ASP A 75 0.50 -11.81 -1.68
CA ASP A 75 -0.27 -10.57 -1.77
C ASP A 75 -1.29 -10.61 -2.93
N HIS A 76 -1.80 -9.45 -3.35
CA HIS A 76 -2.82 -9.31 -4.39
C HIS A 76 -4.17 -9.99 -4.09
N PHE A 77 -4.48 -10.33 -2.84
CA PHE A 77 -5.80 -10.82 -2.48
C PHE A 77 -6.81 -9.67 -2.40
N ALA A 78 -8.08 -9.92 -2.69
CA ALA A 78 -9.11 -8.93 -2.39
C ALA A 78 -9.10 -8.62 -0.88
N PRO A 79 -9.37 -7.37 -0.45
CA PRO A 79 -9.55 -7.07 0.97
C PRO A 79 -10.54 -8.06 1.60
N THR A 80 -10.28 -8.51 2.82
CA THR A 80 -10.98 -9.60 3.55
C THR A 80 -10.58 -11.03 3.17
N LYS A 81 -9.70 -11.21 2.18
CA LYS A 81 -9.18 -12.53 1.76
C LYS A 81 -7.74 -12.78 2.23
N GLY A 82 -7.14 -11.82 2.94
CA GLY A 82 -5.90 -11.99 3.68
C GLY A 82 -6.10 -11.67 5.15
N THR A 83 -5.02 -11.21 5.79
CA THR A 83 -4.95 -10.97 7.23
C THR A 83 -4.42 -9.59 7.58
N ILE A 84 -4.43 -8.62 6.65
CA ILE A 84 -4.06 -7.24 6.95
C ILE A 84 -5.05 -6.61 7.94
N ASP A 85 -4.49 -5.97 8.97
CA ASP A 85 -5.25 -5.11 9.87
C ASP A 85 -5.41 -3.72 9.25
N PHE A 86 -6.44 -3.58 8.41
CA PHE A 86 -6.70 -2.33 7.68
C PHE A 86 -6.97 -1.14 8.61
N ASP A 87 -7.46 -1.36 9.84
CA ASP A 87 -7.74 -0.28 10.80
C ASP A 87 -6.48 0.52 11.16
N LYS A 88 -5.29 -0.09 11.06
CA LYS A 88 -4.02 0.59 11.31
C LYS A 88 -3.58 1.53 10.20
N ILE A 89 -4.00 1.27 8.96
CA ILE A 89 -3.52 2.00 7.77
C ILE A 89 -4.54 2.98 7.20
N ILE A 90 -5.84 2.71 7.38
CA ILE A 90 -6.93 3.60 6.95
C ILE A 90 -6.75 5.06 7.41
N PRO A 91 -6.33 5.36 8.65
CA PRO A 91 -6.14 6.74 9.09
C PRO A 91 -5.19 7.56 8.20
N TYR A 92 -4.21 6.90 7.56
CA TYR A 92 -3.28 7.51 6.62
C TYR A 92 -3.84 7.59 5.20
N LEU A 93 -4.59 6.56 4.78
CA LEU A 93 -5.03 6.40 3.39
C LEU A 93 -6.36 7.09 3.06
N LYS A 94 -7.19 7.40 4.05
CA LYS A 94 -8.54 7.98 3.83
C LYS A 94 -8.52 9.22 2.93
N ASN A 95 -7.52 10.09 3.12
CA ASN A 95 -7.37 11.33 2.36
C ASN A 95 -6.52 11.18 1.09
N THR A 96 -6.04 9.97 0.78
CA THR A 96 -5.30 9.71 -0.45
C THR A 96 -6.21 9.92 -1.65
N PRO A 97 -5.79 10.71 -2.66
CA PRO A 97 -6.68 11.13 -3.74
C PRO A 97 -7.03 10.00 -4.71
N ILE A 98 -6.14 9.02 -4.89
CA ILE A 98 -6.34 7.88 -5.79
C ILE A 98 -6.23 6.58 -5.00
N LYS A 99 -7.23 5.72 -5.13
CA LYS A 99 -7.29 4.40 -4.50
C LYS A 99 -7.63 3.39 -5.59
N ILE A 100 -6.75 2.42 -5.82
CA ILE A 100 -6.91 1.41 -6.86
C ILE A 100 -6.83 0.04 -6.21
N PHE A 101 -7.76 -0.84 -6.55
CA PHE A 101 -7.67 -2.24 -6.18
C PHE A 101 -6.76 -2.94 -7.18
N GLU A 102 -5.63 -3.48 -6.70
CA GLU A 102 -4.70 -4.28 -7.51
C GLU A 102 -4.78 -5.72 -7.03
N VAL A 103 -5.81 -6.43 -7.48
CA VAL A 103 -6.07 -7.82 -7.06
C VAL A 103 -5.71 -8.78 -8.17
N GLN A 104 -5.35 -10.00 -7.78
CA GLN A 104 -4.97 -11.07 -8.67
C GLN A 104 -6.10 -11.45 -9.66
N PRO A 105 -5.76 -11.91 -10.88
CA PRO A 105 -6.77 -12.24 -11.90
C PRO A 105 -7.79 -13.31 -11.51
N LYS A 106 -7.46 -14.15 -10.51
CA LYS A 106 -8.35 -15.22 -10.01
C LYS A 106 -9.39 -14.73 -9.00
N SER A 107 -9.32 -13.48 -8.55
CA SER A 107 -10.33 -12.91 -7.64
C SER A 107 -11.68 -12.82 -8.32
N THR A 108 -12.72 -13.29 -7.65
CA THR A 108 -14.08 -13.23 -8.20
C THR A 108 -14.69 -11.84 -8.00
N ALA A 109 -15.73 -11.52 -8.78
CA ALA A 109 -16.45 -10.26 -8.63
C ALA A 109 -17.03 -10.09 -7.22
N GLU A 110 -17.54 -11.17 -6.63
CA GLU A 110 -18.09 -11.19 -5.27
C GLU A 110 -17.02 -10.85 -4.22
N GLU A 111 -15.80 -11.36 -4.39
CA GLU A 111 -14.69 -11.06 -3.48
C GLU A 111 -14.26 -9.59 -3.57
N ILE A 112 -14.20 -9.05 -4.78
CA ILE A 112 -13.86 -7.64 -5.02
C ILE A 112 -14.93 -6.72 -4.41
N ILE A 113 -16.22 -7.03 -4.64
CA ILE A 113 -17.33 -6.25 -4.09
C ILE A 113 -17.33 -6.32 -2.56
N ALA A 114 -17.16 -7.51 -1.97
CA ALA A 114 -17.10 -7.67 -0.52
C ALA A 114 -15.92 -6.89 0.09
N GLY A 115 -14.75 -6.92 -0.55
CA GLY A 115 -13.59 -6.14 -0.12
C GLY A 115 -13.81 -4.63 -0.23
N PHE A 116 -14.48 -4.18 -1.30
CA PHE A 116 -14.87 -2.78 -1.47
C PHE A 116 -15.83 -2.32 -0.37
N ASP A 117 -16.90 -3.07 -0.12
CA ASP A 117 -17.89 -2.73 0.90
C ASP A 117 -17.26 -2.69 2.29
N TYR A 118 -16.40 -3.67 2.62
CA TYR A 118 -15.65 -3.71 3.88
C TYR A 118 -14.79 -2.47 4.11
N LEU A 119 -14.01 -2.04 3.10
CA LEU A 119 -13.15 -0.86 3.24
C LEU A 119 -13.96 0.44 3.28
N LYS A 120 -15.03 0.52 2.49
CA LYS A 120 -15.95 1.65 2.48
C LYS A 120 -16.65 1.85 3.82
N GLU A 121 -17.11 0.77 4.46
CA GLU A 121 -17.70 0.81 5.80
C GLU A 121 -16.72 1.33 6.86
N LYS A 122 -15.43 1.04 6.70
CA LYS A 122 -14.35 1.55 7.55
C LYS A 122 -13.88 2.97 7.21
N GLY A 123 -14.44 3.58 6.17
CA GLY A 123 -14.18 4.97 5.78
C GLY A 123 -12.95 5.18 4.88
N LEU A 124 -12.55 4.14 4.13
CA LEU A 124 -11.57 4.24 3.05
C LEU A 124 -12.25 4.37 1.69
#